data_AF-A0A1H7YY64-F1
#
_entry.id   AF-A0A1H7YY64-F1
#
_cell.length_a   1.000
_cell.length_b   1.000
_cell.length_c   1.000
_cell.angle_alpha   90.00
_cell.angle_beta   90.00
_cell.angle_gamma   90.00
#
_symmetry.space_group_name_H-M   'P 1'
#
loop_
_entity.id
_entity.type
_entity.pdbx_description
1 polymer ?
#
loop_
_entity_poly.entity_id
_entity_poly.type
_entity_poly.pdbx_seq_one_letter_code
_entity_poly.pdbx_strand_id
1 'polypeptide(L)'
;MAKKGQVFIQYTEQLKSEAIRLYESGVSSREVAKQLNIRSKCQVLVWVKKSQNGVSLEDGRGQNTFHKGRPKTKFASLEEELAYVKAENEYLKKQYPNLHKE
;
A
#
# COMPACT_ATOMS: atom_id res chain seq x y z
N MET A 1 -1.61 -0.60 -19.61
CA MET A 1 -0.42 -1.32 -19.09
C MET A 1 0.63 -0.29 -18.65
N ALA A 2 1.35 -0.54 -17.56
CA ALA A 2 2.46 0.33 -17.14
C ALA A 2 3.63 0.19 -18.14
N LYS A 3 4.27 1.30 -18.49
CA LYS A 3 5.43 1.30 -19.41
C LYS A 3 6.73 1.14 -18.61
N LYS A 4 7.72 0.43 -19.18
CA LYS A 4 9.07 0.33 -18.58
C LYS A 4 9.64 1.74 -18.40
N GLY A 5 10.12 2.05 -17.19
CA GLY A 5 10.63 3.39 -16.83
C GLY A 5 9.56 4.41 -16.42
N GLN A 6 8.28 4.03 -16.33
CA GLN A 6 7.24 4.93 -15.86
C GLN A 6 7.43 5.24 -14.36
N VAL A 7 7.55 6.53 -14.04
CA VAL A 7 7.58 7.01 -12.65
C VAL A 7 6.16 7.19 -12.15
N PHE A 8 5.86 6.61 -10.99
CA PHE A 8 4.60 6.80 -10.29
C PHE A 8 4.75 7.92 -9.26
N ILE A 9 3.86 8.91 -9.31
CA ILE A 9 3.82 9.96 -8.30
C ILE A 9 3.33 9.34 -6.98
N GLN A 10 4.02 9.68 -5.90
CA GLN A 10 3.59 9.39 -4.54
C GLN A 10 3.06 10.69 -3.91
N TYR A 11 1.92 10.58 -3.25
CA TYR A 11 1.33 11.68 -2.51
C TYR A 11 1.41 11.36 -1.02
N THR A 12 1.87 12.31 -0.23
CA THR A 12 1.93 12.19 1.23
C THR A 12 0.52 12.14 1.82
N GLU A 13 0.38 11.58 3.02
CA GLU A 13 -0.92 11.54 3.70
C GLU A 13 -1.45 12.93 4.04
N GLN A 14 -0.57 13.85 4.42
CA GLN A 14 -0.97 15.23 4.71
C GLN A 14 -1.68 15.86 3.52
N LEU A 15 -1.13 15.68 2.31
CA LEU A 15 -1.71 16.21 1.07
C LEU A 15 -3.06 15.54 0.74
N LYS A 16 -3.18 14.22 0.97
CA LYS A 16 -4.45 13.49 0.77
C LYS A 16 -5.54 14.01 1.71
N SER A 17 -5.21 14.19 2.99
CA SER A 17 -6.12 14.69 4.00
C SER A 17 -6.56 16.14 3.71
N GLU A 18 -5.65 16.99 3.28
CA GLU A 18 -5.97 18.36 2.85
C GLU A 18 -6.91 18.36 1.64
N ALA A 19 -6.66 17.49 0.65
CA ALA A 19 -7.53 17.37 -0.52
C ALA A 19 -8.96 16.96 -0.14
N ILE A 20 -9.12 16.05 0.83
CA ILE A 20 -10.43 15.64 1.34
C ILE A 20 -11.10 16.80 2.06
N ARG A 21 -10.40 17.50 2.96
CA ARG A 21 -10.93 18.66 3.70
C ARG A 21 -11.47 19.74 2.75
N LEU A 22 -10.73 20.07 1.69
CA LEU A 22 -11.16 21.06 0.70
C LEU A 22 -12.39 20.58 -0.09
N TYR A 23 -12.45 19.30 -0.43
CA TYR A 23 -13.61 18.75 -1.10
C TYR A 23 -14.87 18.79 -0.20
N GLU A 24 -14.73 18.45 1.07
CA GLU A 24 -15.80 18.50 2.07
C GLU A 24 -16.29 19.93 2.36
N SER A 25 -15.41 20.93 2.22
CA SER A 25 -15.80 22.35 2.31
C SER A 25 -16.55 22.86 1.06
N GLY A 26 -16.90 21.96 0.13
CA GLY A 26 -17.70 22.28 -1.07
C GLY A 26 -16.88 22.65 -2.30
N VAL A 27 -15.56 22.58 -2.25
CA VAL A 27 -14.71 22.89 -3.41
C VAL A 27 -14.76 21.74 -4.42
N SER A 28 -14.88 22.08 -5.70
CA SER A 28 -14.94 21.06 -6.75
C SER A 28 -13.66 20.22 -6.80
N SER A 29 -13.80 18.90 -7.03
CA SER A 29 -12.66 17.98 -7.22
C SER A 29 -11.62 18.45 -8.24
N ARG A 30 -12.04 19.22 -9.26
CA ARG A 30 -11.15 19.80 -10.27
C ARG A 30 -10.35 20.98 -9.71
N GLU A 31 -10.98 21.87 -8.93
CA GLU A 31 -10.30 22.97 -8.25
C GLU A 31 -9.27 22.42 -7.26
N VAL A 32 -9.66 21.45 -6.43
CA VAL A 32 -8.78 20.83 -5.42
C VAL A 32 -7.55 20.23 -6.11
N ALA A 33 -7.75 19.49 -7.20
CA ALA A 33 -6.64 18.90 -7.94
C ALA A 33 -5.71 19.96 -8.53
N LYS A 34 -6.25 21.10 -8.99
CA LYS A 34 -5.45 22.22 -9.50
C LYS A 34 -4.66 22.91 -8.39
N GLN A 35 -5.29 23.17 -7.24
CA GLN A 35 -4.67 23.85 -6.09
C GLN A 35 -3.53 23.02 -5.49
N LEU A 36 -3.73 21.71 -5.34
CA LEU A 36 -2.75 20.79 -4.73
C LEU A 36 -1.81 20.13 -5.76
N ASN A 37 -1.85 20.58 -7.02
CA ASN A 37 -1.07 20.04 -8.14
C ASN A 37 -1.18 18.51 -8.28
N ILE A 38 -2.39 17.99 -8.09
CA ILE A 38 -2.72 16.57 -8.26
C ILE A 38 -3.00 16.32 -9.74
N ARG A 39 -2.40 15.27 -10.28
CA ARG A 39 -2.48 14.95 -11.72
C ARG A 39 -3.92 14.76 -12.21
N SER A 40 -4.81 14.25 -11.36
CA SER A 40 -6.18 13.91 -11.75
C SER A 40 -7.20 14.18 -10.65
N LYS A 41 -8.31 14.84 -11.01
CA LYS A 41 -9.47 15.03 -10.13
C LYS A 41 -10.06 13.70 -9.62
N CYS A 42 -9.96 12.63 -10.42
CA CYS A 42 -10.47 11.32 -10.02
C CYS A 42 -9.70 10.78 -8.80
N GLN A 43 -8.44 11.19 -8.63
CA GLN A 43 -7.63 10.76 -7.50
C GLN A 43 -8.13 11.36 -6.19
N VAL A 44 -8.56 12.64 -6.22
CA VAL A 44 -9.24 13.29 -5.09
C VAL A 44 -10.53 12.53 -4.72
N LEU A 45 -11.37 12.21 -5.71
CA LEU A 45 -12.62 11.47 -5.48
C LEU A 45 -12.38 10.08 -4.88
N VAL A 46 -11.32 9.39 -5.31
CA VAL A 46 -10.94 8.09 -4.73
C VAL A 46 -10.55 8.24 -3.27
N TRP A 47 -9.81 9.29 -2.90
CA TRP A 47 -9.44 9.53 -1.50
C TRP A 47 -10.64 9.88 -0.63
N VAL A 48 -11.55 10.71 -1.12
CA VAL A 48 -12.82 11.02 -0.44
C VAL A 48 -13.62 9.74 -0.19
N LYS A 49 -13.79 8.90 -1.22
CA LYS A 49 -14.49 7.62 -1.07
C LYS A 49 -13.81 6.67 -0.08
N LYS A 50 -12.47 6.62 -0.07
CA LYS A 50 -11.72 5.82 0.91
C LYS A 50 -11.97 6.32 2.34
N SER A 51 -11.91 7.63 2.54
CA SER A 51 -12.16 8.27 3.84
C SER A 51 -13.58 7.98 4.35
N GLN A 52 -14.59 8.10 3.50
CA GLN A 52 -15.98 7.76 3.82
C GLN A 52 -16.16 6.28 4.21
N ASN A 53 -15.37 5.38 3.64
CA ASN A 53 -15.40 3.96 3.95
C ASN A 53 -14.48 3.56 5.13
N GLY A 54 -13.81 4.52 5.79
CA GLY A 54 -12.86 4.23 6.87
C GLY A 54 -11.60 3.49 6.42
N VAL A 55 -11.25 3.53 5.14
CA VAL A 55 -10.05 2.88 4.59
C VAL A 55 -8.84 3.80 4.73
N SER A 56 -7.71 3.25 5.19
CA SER A 56 -6.47 4.02 5.32
C SER A 56 -6.02 4.65 3.99
N LEU A 57 -5.51 5.88 4.10
CA LEU A 57 -4.95 6.66 2.99
C LEU A 57 -3.47 6.35 2.77
N GLU A 58 -2.85 5.55 3.63
CA GLU A 58 -1.48 5.08 3.52
C GLU A 58 -1.19 4.41 2.17
N ASP A 59 0.03 4.60 1.68
CA ASP A 59 0.49 3.93 0.47
C ASP A 59 0.94 2.50 0.78
N GLY A 60 0.02 1.54 0.70
CA GLY A 60 0.29 0.12 0.95
C GLY A 60 1.14 -0.60 -0.12
N ARG A 61 1.67 0.13 -1.13
CA ARG A 61 2.53 -0.49 -2.16
C ARG A 61 3.79 -1.07 -1.50
N GLY A 62 4.02 -2.36 -1.68
CA GLY A 62 5.18 -3.07 -1.14
C GLY A 62 5.04 -3.52 0.32
N GLN A 63 3.95 -3.20 1.01
CA GLN A 63 3.78 -3.47 2.45
C GLN A 63 3.35 -4.90 2.80
N ASN A 64 3.27 -5.80 1.83
CA ASN A 64 3.01 -7.22 2.07
C ASN A 64 3.51 -8.06 0.88
N THR A 65 4.81 -8.36 0.86
CA THR A 65 5.45 -9.21 -0.15
C THR A 65 5.77 -10.61 0.38
N PHE A 66 5.38 -10.94 1.62
CA PHE A 66 5.66 -12.24 2.20
C PHE A 66 4.98 -13.33 1.37
N HIS A 67 5.79 -14.19 0.75
CA HIS A 67 5.41 -15.19 -0.26
C HIS A 67 4.67 -14.66 -1.51
N LYS A 68 4.73 -13.35 -1.81
CA LYS A 68 4.17 -12.78 -3.04
C LYS A 68 5.29 -12.38 -3.98
N GLY A 69 5.28 -12.95 -5.18
CA GLY A 69 6.28 -12.69 -6.22
C GLY A 69 7.52 -13.58 -6.07
N ARG A 70 8.69 -13.05 -6.43
CA ARG A 70 9.95 -13.80 -6.38
C ARG A 70 10.39 -14.00 -4.91
N PRO A 71 10.66 -15.23 -4.45
CA PRO A 71 11.18 -15.48 -3.11
C PRO A 71 12.46 -14.70 -2.84
N LYS A 72 12.64 -14.26 -1.60
CA LYS A 72 13.87 -13.59 -1.17
C LYS A 72 14.98 -14.65 -1.04
N THR A 73 16.09 -14.43 -1.75
CA THR A 73 17.23 -15.37 -1.75
C THR A 73 18.51 -14.76 -1.19
N LYS A 74 18.49 -13.47 -0.81
CA LYS A 74 19.64 -12.75 -0.24
C LYS A 74 19.19 -12.01 1.01
N PHE A 75 19.92 -12.19 2.09
CA PHE A 75 19.67 -11.57 3.39
C PHE A 75 20.83 -10.65 3.76
N ALA A 76 20.54 -9.57 4.47
CA ALA A 76 21.54 -8.62 4.92
C ALA A 76 22.27 -9.10 6.20
N SER A 77 21.65 -10.01 6.97
CA SER A 77 22.20 -10.59 8.19
C SER A 77 21.68 -12.00 8.45
N LEU A 78 22.39 -12.76 9.29
CA LEU A 78 21.96 -14.07 9.77
C LEU A 78 20.68 -13.99 10.64
N GLU A 79 20.52 -12.91 11.42
CA GLU A 79 19.32 -12.69 12.22
C GLU A 79 18.08 -12.51 11.34
N GLU A 80 18.23 -11.76 10.23
CA GLU A 80 17.16 -11.60 9.25
C GLU A 80 16.79 -12.93 8.58
N GLU A 81 17.79 -13.74 8.22
CA GLU A 81 17.58 -15.08 7.65
C GLU A 81 16.85 -15.99 8.64
N LEU A 82 17.26 -16.01 9.92
CA LEU A 82 16.58 -16.78 10.95
C LEU A 82 15.13 -16.32 11.16
N ALA A 83 14.88 -15.01 11.17
CA ALA A 83 13.52 -14.48 11.27
C ALA A 83 12.66 -14.90 10.06
N TYR A 84 13.23 -14.84 8.85
CA TYR A 84 12.56 -15.27 7.62
C TYR A 84 12.23 -16.77 7.65
N VAL A 85 13.18 -17.63 8.02
CA VAL A 85 12.98 -19.09 8.10
C VAL A 85 11.97 -19.47 9.19
N LYS A 86 11.96 -18.78 10.32
CA LYS A 86 10.94 -18.98 11.37
C LYS A 86 9.55 -18.65 10.86
N ALA A 87 9.40 -17.53 10.15
CA ALA A 87 8.13 -17.12 9.57
C ALA A 87 7.66 -18.10 8.48
N GLU A 88 8.57 -18.61 7.64
CA GLU A 88 8.29 -19.63 6.62
C GLU A 88 7.78 -20.93 7.28
N ASN A 89 8.44 -21.39 8.33
CA ASN A 89 8.01 -22.57 9.09
C ASN A 89 6.63 -22.38 9.73
N GLU A 90 6.37 -21.22 10.34
CA GLU A 90 5.06 -20.93 10.94
C GLU A 90 3.95 -20.88 9.88
N TYR A 91 4.23 -20.28 8.73
CA TYR A 91 3.31 -20.26 7.60
C TYR A 91 2.98 -21.67 7.11
N LEU A 92 3.98 -22.52 6.89
CA LEU A 92 3.79 -23.90 6.45
C LEU A 92 3.02 -24.74 7.48
N LYS A 93 3.29 -24.55 8.77
CA LYS A 93 2.51 -25.18 9.86
C LYS A 93 1.03 -24.83 9.80
N LYS A 94 0.71 -23.55 9.56
CA LYS A 94 -0.68 -23.09 9.39
C LYS A 94 -1.35 -23.66 8.13
N GLN A 95 -0.61 -23.81 7.03
CA GLN A 95 -1.15 -24.37 5.78
C GLN A 95 -1.37 -25.88 5.83
N TYR A 96 -0.51 -26.60 6.54
CA TYR A 96 -0.54 -28.06 6.61
C TYR A 96 -0.75 -28.57 8.04
N PRO A 97 -1.87 -28.23 8.71
CA PRO A 97 -2.10 -28.66 10.10
C PRO A 97 -2.15 -30.18 10.23
N ASN A 98 -2.49 -30.89 9.15
CA ASN A 98 -2.59 -32.35 9.12
C ASN A 98 -1.23 -33.07 9.08
N LEU A 99 -0.18 -32.37 8.66
CA LEU A 99 1.17 -32.95 8.50
C LEU A 99 2.02 -32.85 9.77
N HIS A 100 1.54 -32.10 10.77
CA HIS A 100 2.24 -31.79 12.02
C HIS A 100 1.60 -32.48 13.24
N LYS A 101 0.73 -33.47 13.02
CA LYS A 101 0.21 -34.33 14.09
C LYS A 101 1.22 -35.45 14.33
N GLU A 102 2.08 -35.27 15.33
CA GLU A 102 2.74 -36.37 16.02
C GLU A 102 1.83 -36.94 17.10
#